data_AF-A0A7J9EG14-F1
#
_entry.id   AF-A0A7J9EG14-F1
#
_cell.length_a   1.000
_cell.length_b   1.000
_cell.length_c   1.000
_cell.angle_alpha   90.00
_cell.angle_beta   90.00
_cell.angle_gamma   90.00
#
_symmetry.space_group_name_H-M   'P 1'
#
loop_
_entity.id
_entity.type
_entity.pdbx_description
1 polymer ?
#
loop_
_entity_poly.entity_id
_entity_poly.type
_entity_poly.pdbx_seq_one_letter_code
_entity_poly.pdbx_strand_id
1 'polypeptide(L)'
;MEKTSSALWKRLETLYATKSLANRLVLKQRLFKFCMNECELFRDHISQVITLLNDLKNVEVHIDDEDQTMLLLCSLLPSYKSFRETLIYDKD
;
A
#
# COMPACT_ATOMS: atom_id res chain seq x y z
N MET A 1 36.25 22.16 -4.90
CA MET A 1 34.89 21.57 -4.90
C MET A 1 35.05 20.06 -4.78
N GLU A 2 34.82 19.52 -3.59
CA GLU A 2 34.90 18.09 -3.29
C GLU A 2 33.84 17.31 -4.09
N LYS A 3 34.26 16.79 -5.25
CA LYS A 3 33.62 15.73 -6.03
C LYS A 3 34.25 14.39 -5.67
N THR A 4 34.38 14.09 -4.38
CA THR A 4 35.09 12.89 -3.94
C THR A 4 34.14 11.70 -4.01
N SER A 5 34.54 10.64 -4.73
CA SER A 5 33.73 9.44 -4.99
C SER A 5 33.10 8.83 -3.72
N SER A 6 33.82 8.85 -2.58
CA SER A 6 33.34 8.40 -1.27
C SER A 6 32.14 9.20 -0.71
N ALA A 7 32.11 10.53 -0.95
CA ALA A 7 31.02 11.39 -0.49
C ALA A 7 29.72 11.20 -1.31
N LEU A 8 29.85 10.87 -2.60
CA LEU A 8 28.72 10.44 -3.43
C LEU A 8 28.19 9.05 -3.03
N TRP A 9 29.10 8.13 -2.68
CA TRP A 9 28.76 6.76 -2.29
C TRP A 9 27.95 6.71 -0.99
N LYS A 10 28.36 7.46 0.04
CA LYS A 10 27.59 7.61 1.30
C LYS A 10 26.22 8.27 1.11
N ARG A 11 26.09 9.24 0.19
CA ARG A 11 24.81 9.89 -0.10
C ARG A 11 23.81 8.95 -0.80
N LEU A 12 24.29 8.08 -1.69
CA LEU A 12 23.51 7.02 -2.33
C LEU A 12 23.03 5.96 -1.33
N GLU A 13 23.92 5.48 -0.46
CA GLU A 13 23.61 4.51 0.59
C GLU A 13 22.56 5.04 1.57
N THR A 14 22.63 6.34 1.88
CA THR A 14 21.67 7.02 2.76
C THR A 14 20.30 7.26 2.09
N LEU A 15 20.25 7.54 0.77
CA LEU A 15 19.01 7.66 -0.02
C LEU A 15 18.30 6.30 -0.23
N TYR A 16 19.07 5.24 -0.43
CA TYR A 16 18.56 3.86 -0.54
C TYR A 16 18.13 3.29 0.82
N ALA A 17 18.76 3.69 1.91
CA ALA A 17 18.29 3.41 3.26
C ALA A 17 17.05 4.24 3.68
N THR A 18 16.65 5.28 2.92
CA THR A 18 15.51 6.18 3.19
C THR A 18 14.31 6.05 2.21
N LYS A 19 14.46 5.40 1.04
CA LYS A 19 13.45 4.46 0.45
C LYS A 19 13.26 3.21 1.34
N SER A 20 13.37 3.50 2.63
CA SER A 20 13.87 2.68 3.69
C SER A 20 13.05 1.44 3.76
N LEU A 21 13.71 0.33 4.05
CA LEU A 21 13.02 -0.82 4.62
C LEU A 21 11.98 -0.36 5.68
N ALA A 22 12.30 0.65 6.50
CA ALA A 22 11.35 1.24 7.45
C ALA A 22 10.13 1.93 6.79
N ASN A 23 10.31 2.72 5.73
CA ASN A 23 9.20 3.38 5.02
C ASN A 23 8.30 2.37 4.32
N ARG A 24 8.91 1.37 3.66
CA ARG A 24 8.19 0.24 3.06
C ARG A 24 7.41 -0.54 4.13
N LEU A 25 8.03 -0.81 5.28
CA LEU A 25 7.39 -1.50 6.39
C LEU A 25 6.25 -0.69 7.01
N VAL A 26 6.43 0.63 7.21
CA VAL A 26 5.38 1.52 7.73
C VAL A 26 4.20 1.60 6.78
N LEU A 27 4.44 1.76 5.47
CA LEU A 27 3.36 1.80 4.48
C LEU A 27 2.63 0.46 4.38
N LYS A 28 3.36 -0.67 4.40
CA LYS A 28 2.74 -2.00 4.49
C LYS A 28 1.92 -2.17 5.77
N GLN A 29 2.46 -1.75 6.91
CA GLN A 29 1.74 -1.83 8.18
C GLN A 29 0.46 -0.98 8.16
N ARG A 30 0.50 0.20 7.56
CA ARG A 30 -0.69 1.05 7.36
C ARG A 30 -1.71 0.34 6.48
N LEU A 31 -1.28 -0.19 5.33
CA LEU A 31 -2.15 -0.93 4.41
C LEU A 31 -2.86 -2.10 5.11
N PHE A 32 -2.12 -2.95 5.83
CA PHE A 32 -2.70 -4.11 6.53
C PHE A 32 -3.61 -3.76 7.70
N LYS A 33 -3.47 -2.56 8.26
CA LYS A 33 -4.34 -2.04 9.32
C LYS A 33 -5.44 -1.13 8.79
N PHE A 34 -5.46 -0.86 7.48
CA PHE A 34 -6.41 0.06 6.88
C PHE A 34 -7.74 -0.67 6.70
N CYS A 35 -8.75 -0.21 7.43
CA CYS A 35 -10.10 -0.75 7.38
C CYS A 35 -11.09 0.41 7.28
N MET A 36 -12.15 0.21 6.52
CA MET A 36 -13.23 1.17 6.34
C MET A 36 -13.98 1.39 7.66
N ASN A 37 -14.35 2.63 7.94
CA ASN A 37 -15.16 2.98 9.11
C ASN A 37 -16.66 3.04 8.77
N GLU A 38 -17.54 2.77 9.73
CA GLU A 38 -19.01 2.74 9.49
C GLU A 38 -19.58 4.08 9.00
N CYS A 39 -18.95 5.19 9.34
CA CYS A 39 -19.37 6.54 8.93
C CYS A 39 -18.67 7.03 7.66
N GLU A 40 -17.81 6.22 7.04
CA GLU A 40 -17.02 6.59 5.88
C GLU A 40 -17.75 6.23 4.58
N LEU A 41 -17.66 7.10 3.57
CA LEU A 41 -18.20 6.81 2.26
C LEU A 41 -17.32 5.80 1.54
N PHE A 42 -17.94 4.78 0.94
CA PHE A 42 -17.24 3.72 0.19
C PHE A 42 -16.30 4.27 -0.90
N ARG A 43 -16.70 5.35 -1.58
CA ARG A 43 -15.86 6.04 -2.58
C ARG A 43 -14.59 6.63 -1.97
N ASP A 44 -14.72 7.26 -0.81
CA ASP A 44 -13.61 7.92 -0.14
C ASP A 44 -12.63 6.88 0.42
N HIS A 45 -13.15 5.76 0.92
CA HIS A 45 -12.37 4.59 1.31
C HIS A 45 -11.54 4.04 0.14
N ILE A 46 -12.18 3.78 -1.01
CA ILE A 46 -11.47 3.31 -2.23
C ILE A 46 -10.37 4.28 -2.63
N SER A 47 -10.65 5.58 -2.65
CA SER A 47 -9.68 6.61 -3.00
C SER A 47 -8.44 6.57 -2.08
N GLN A 48 -8.65 6.35 -0.78
CA GLN A 48 -7.56 6.21 0.19
C GLN A 48 -6.75 4.93 -0.01
N VAL A 49 -7.39 3.80 -0.29
CA VAL A 49 -6.68 2.55 -0.62
C VAL A 49 -5.82 2.73 -1.89
N ILE A 50 -6.38 3.31 -2.95
CA ILE A 50 -5.64 3.58 -4.20
C ILE A 50 -4.44 4.51 -3.93
N THR A 51 -4.63 5.52 -3.09
CA THR A 51 -3.55 6.44 -2.70
C THR A 51 -2.44 5.69 -1.94
N LEU A 52 -2.79 4.83 -0.98
CA LEU A 52 -1.84 3.97 -0.25
C LEU A 52 -1.06 3.03 -1.18
N LEU A 53 -1.74 2.44 -2.17
CA LEU A 53 -1.11 1.56 -3.16
C LEU A 53 -0.15 2.34 -4.08
N ASN A 54 -0.51 3.56 -4.47
CA ASN A 54 0.38 4.44 -5.23
C ASN A 54 1.61 4.87 -4.41
N ASP A 55 1.44 5.17 -3.12
CA ASP A 55 2.56 5.48 -2.22
C ASP A 55 3.51 4.30 -2.06
N LEU A 56 2.98 3.07 -1.98
CA LEU A 56 3.77 1.85 -2.00
C LEU A 56 4.54 1.67 -3.31
N LYS A 57 3.90 1.92 -4.44
CA LYS A 57 4.55 1.89 -5.76
C LYS A 57 5.67 2.91 -5.87
N ASN A 58 5.50 4.11 -5.31
CA ASN A 58 6.52 5.17 -5.28
C ASN A 58 7.77 4.77 -4.48
N VAL A 59 7.65 3.86 -3.51
CA VAL A 59 8.78 3.29 -2.75
C VAL A 59 9.21 1.91 -3.27
N GLU A 60 8.91 1.60 -4.54
CA GLU A 60 9.29 0.36 -5.22
C GLU A 60 8.72 -0.92 -4.56
N VAL A 61 7.55 -0.79 -3.92
CA VAL A 61 6.74 -1.92 -3.48
C VAL A 61 5.64 -2.14 -4.50
N HIS A 62 5.82 -3.15 -5.34
CA HIS A 62 4.81 -3.61 -6.29
C HIS A 62 3.93 -4.67 -5.61
N ILE A 63 2.62 -4.48 -5.72
CA ILE A 63 1.58 -5.41 -5.34
C ILE A 63 0.82 -5.69 -6.63
N ASP A 64 0.57 -6.95 -6.97
CA ASP A 64 -0.16 -7.27 -8.20
C ASP A 64 -1.63 -6.89 -8.09
N ASP A 65 -2.33 -6.85 -9.22
CA ASP A 65 -3.71 -6.37 -9.26
C ASP A 65 -4.68 -7.31 -8.51
N GLU A 66 -4.37 -8.60 -8.43
CA GLU A 66 -5.15 -9.60 -7.68
C GLU A 66 -5.02 -9.37 -6.17
N ASP A 67 -3.81 -9.19 -5.66
CA ASP A 67 -3.51 -8.86 -4.27
C ASP A 67 -4.06 -7.48 -3.90
N GLN A 68 -3.97 -6.49 -4.80
CA GLN A 68 -4.60 -5.18 -4.60
C GLN A 68 -6.11 -5.31 -4.43
N THR A 69 -6.75 -6.15 -5.26
CA THR A 69 -8.19 -6.43 -5.18
C THR A 69 -8.52 -7.13 -3.86
N MET A 70 -7.75 -8.14 -3.47
CA MET A 70 -7.92 -8.85 -2.20
C MET A 70 -7.75 -7.91 -1.01
N LEU A 71 -6.74 -7.04 -0.99
CA LEU A 71 -6.50 -6.05 0.06
C LEU A 71 -7.66 -5.05 0.19
N LEU A 72 -8.17 -4.55 -0.95
CA LEU A 72 -9.33 -3.68 -0.96
C LEU A 72 -10.54 -4.40 -0.35
N LEU A 73 -10.82 -5.63 -0.78
CA LEU A 73 -11.92 -6.44 -0.27
C LEU A 73 -11.77 -6.67 1.25
N CYS A 74 -10.59 -7.09 1.72
CA CYS A 74 -10.32 -7.34 3.13
C CYS A 74 -10.49 -6.08 4.01
N SER A 75 -10.24 -4.89 3.46
CA SER A 75 -10.41 -3.62 4.18
C SER A 75 -11.86 -3.16 4.35
N LEU A 76 -12.82 -3.78 3.65
CA LEU A 76 -14.24 -3.40 3.74
C LEU A 76 -14.87 -3.79 5.08
N LEU A 77 -15.89 -3.05 5.47
CA LEU A 77 -16.68 -3.33 6.68
C LEU A 77 -17.32 -4.73 6.64
N PRO A 78 -17.59 -5.34 7.80
CA PRO A 78 -18.29 -6.63 7.89
C PRO A 78 -19.66 -6.64 7.21
N SER A 79 -20.32 -5.49 7.09
CA SER A 79 -21.59 -5.35 6.36
C SER A 79 -21.48 -5.70 4.87
N TYR A 80 -20.28 -5.57 4.28
CA TYR A 80 -20.00 -5.94 2.89
C TYR A 80 -19.53 -7.40 2.76
N LYS A 81 -19.62 -8.21 3.81
CA LYS A 81 -19.18 -9.62 3.78
C LYS A 81 -19.82 -10.41 2.64
N SER A 82 -21.14 -10.29 2.44
CA SER A 82 -21.83 -11.00 1.35
C SER A 82 -21.32 -10.58 -0.02
N PHE A 83 -21.09 -9.28 -0.24
CA PHE A 83 -20.53 -8.75 -1.48
C PHE A 83 -19.12 -9.30 -1.74
N ARG A 84 -18.28 -9.35 -0.70
CA ARG A 84 -16.96 -9.99 -0.73
C ARG A 84 -17.02 -11.46 -1.12
N GLU A 85 -17.92 -12.21 -0.48
CA GLU A 85 -18.06 -13.64 -0.73
C GLU A 85 -18.55 -13.90 -2.15
N THR A 86 -19.49 -13.11 -2.67
CA THR A 86 -19.90 -13.20 -4.08
C THR A 86 -18.72 -12.96 -5.02
N LEU A 87 -17.89 -11.94 -4.80
CA LEU A 87 -16.76 -11.65 -5.69
C LEU A 87 -15.64 -12.71 -5.63
N ILE A 88 -15.42 -13.34 -4.47
CA ILE A 88 -14.36 -14.35 -4.29
C ILE A 88 -14.84 -15.74 -4.75
N TYR A 89 -16.12 -16.04 -4.57
CA TYR A 89 -16.70 -17.35 -4.84
C TYR A 89 -17.60 -17.36 -6.07
N ASP A 90 -17.66 -16.28 -6.86
CA ASP A 90 -18.23 -16.32 -8.20
C ASP A 90 -17.41 -17.31 -9.02
N LYS A 91 -17.95 -18.52 -9.04
CA LYS A 91 -17.57 -19.59 -9.92
C LYS A 91 -18.17 -19.22 -11.27
N ASP A 92 -17.33 -19.06 -12.27
CA ASP A 92 -17.73 -19.36 -13.64
C ASP A 92 -18.49 -20.71 -13.69
#